data_AF-A0A2U2BS03-F1
#
_entry.id   AF-A0A2U2BS03-F1
#
_cell.length_a   1.000
_cell.length_b   1.000
_cell.length_c   1.000
_cell.angle_alpha   90.00
_cell.angle_beta   90.00
_cell.angle_gamma   90.00
#
_symmetry.space_group_name_H-M   'P 1'
#
loop_
_entity.id
_entity.type
_entity.pdbx_description
1 polymer ?
#
loop_
_entity_poly.entity_id
_entity_poly.type
_entity_poly.pdbx_seq_one_letter_code
_entity_poly.pdbx_strand_id
1 'polypeptide(L)'
;MIVEIFQRLSAGFTPTEWIFLVLASIVAALVMRHWTHLTAAALIVYTIDAAIRFVMAWMSAGDVPANYALSIAVARFDQHGFAATLRPFLYFGLIALIYLTKRRYGAR
;
A
#
# COMPACT_ATOMS: atom_id res chain seq x y z
N MET A 1 -24.50 -0.70 5.05
CA MET A 1 -23.51 -1.65 4.53
C MET A 1 -22.33 -0.97 3.82
N ILE A 2 -22.50 -0.26 2.70
CA ILE A 2 -21.38 0.40 1.99
C ILE A 2 -20.67 1.46 2.85
N VAL A 3 -21.42 2.30 3.56
CA VAL A 3 -20.86 3.33 4.45
C VAL A 3 -20.05 2.72 5.59
N GLU A 4 -20.53 1.61 6.15
CA GLU A 4 -19.85 0.89 7.23
C GLU A 4 -18.55 0.21 6.75
N ILE A 5 -18.55 -0.34 5.53
CA ILE A 5 -17.34 -0.86 4.88
C ILE A 5 -16.32 0.26 4.67
N PHE A 6 -16.76 1.42 4.19
CA PHE A 6 -15.89 2.59 4.03
C PHE A 6 -15.31 3.08 5.36
N GLN A 7 -16.13 3.12 6.41
CA GLN A 7 -15.68 3.53 7.76
C GLN A 7 -14.66 2.54 8.34
N ARG A 8 -14.92 1.23 8.24
CA ARG A 8 -13.98 0.19 8.69
C ARG A 8 -12.70 0.20 7.87
N LEU A 9 -12.79 0.50 6.58
CA LEU A 9 -11.63 0.65 5.73
C LEU A 9 -10.84 1.88 6.15
N SER A 10 -11.46 3.06 6.24
CA SER A 10 -10.78 4.30 6.65
C SER A 10 -10.19 4.21 8.06
N ALA A 11 -10.79 3.44 8.97
CA ALA A 11 -10.26 3.25 10.31
C ALA A 11 -8.95 2.45 10.35
N GLY A 12 -8.68 1.64 9.32
CA GLY A 12 -7.43 0.89 9.18
C GLY A 12 -6.35 1.60 8.37
N PHE A 13 -6.62 2.84 7.90
CA PHE A 13 -5.64 3.64 7.16
C PHE A 13 -5.46 5.01 7.79
N THR A 14 -4.23 5.40 8.08
CA THR A 14 -3.94 6.78 8.49
C THR A 14 -3.89 7.71 7.26
N PRO A 15 -4.10 9.03 7.42
CA PRO A 15 -4.05 9.98 6.29
C PRO A 15 -2.71 9.94 5.53
N THR A 16 -1.60 9.72 6.25
CA THR A 16 -0.26 9.62 5.64
C THR A 16 -0.12 8.38 4.76
N GLU A 17 -0.78 7.28 5.13
CA GLU A 17 -0.78 6.04 4.34
C GLU A 17 -1.54 6.19 3.02
N TRP A 18 -2.64 6.96 3.02
CA TRP A 18 -3.35 7.28 1.79
C TRP A 18 -2.48 8.09 0.83
N ILE A 19 -1.74 9.08 1.35
CA ILE A 19 -0.82 9.89 0.56
C ILE A 19 0.29 9.01 -0.02
N PHE A 20 0.90 8.13 0.79
CA PHE A 20 1.93 7.20 0.34
C PHE A 20 1.40 6.24 -0.74
N LEU A 21 0.19 5.72 -0.57
CA LEU A 21 -0.44 4.83 -1.54
C LEU A 21 -0.61 5.52 -2.89
N VAL A 22 -1.10 6.76 -2.89
CA VAL A 22 -1.27 7.55 -4.12
C VAL A 22 0.06 7.84 -4.79
N LEU A 23 1.05 8.35 -4.05
CA LEU A 23 2.37 8.69 -4.58
C LEU A 23 3.09 7.47 -5.16
N ALA A 24 3.10 6.36 -4.41
CA ALA A 24 3.74 5.14 -4.86
C ALA A 24 3.03 4.54 -6.09
N SER A 25 1.70 4.66 -6.18
CA SER A 25 0.96 4.24 -7.37
C SER A 25 1.25 5.10 -8.60
N ILE A 26 1.47 6.41 -8.43
CA ILE A 26 1.90 7.30 -9.52
C ILE A 26 3.28 6.88 -10.04
N VAL A 27 4.24 6.65 -9.14
CA VAL A 27 5.59 6.19 -9.50
C VAL A 27 5.53 4.84 -10.22
N ALA A 28 4.73 3.90 -9.73
CA ALA A 28 4.54 2.60 -10.36
C ALA A 28 3.95 2.73 -11.77
N ALA A 29 2.91 3.54 -11.93
CA ALA A 29 2.30 3.79 -13.24
C ALA A 29 3.27 4.47 -14.23
N LEU A 30 4.21 5.27 -13.72
CA LEU A 30 5.31 5.84 -14.53
C LEU A 30 6.30 4.76 -14.96
N VAL A 31 6.75 3.89 -14.04
CA VAL A 31 7.65 2.77 -14.35
C VAL A 31 7.01 1.82 -15.37
N MET A 32 5.69 1.64 -15.30
CA MET A 32 4.93 0.85 -16.26
C MET A 32 4.96 1.37 -17.70
N ARG A 33 5.47 2.59 -17.95
CA ARG A 33 5.75 3.08 -19.30
C ARG A 33 6.82 2.25 -20.00
N HIS A 34 7.79 1.74 -19.25
CA HIS A 34 8.90 0.95 -19.79
C HIS A 34 8.65 -0.56 -19.65
N TRP A 35 7.96 -0.99 -18.59
CA TRP A 35 7.60 -2.40 -18.34
C TRP A 35 6.09 -2.58 -18.17
N THR A 36 5.41 -3.25 -19.10
CA THR A 36 3.95 -3.37 -19.15
C THR A 36 3.35 -4.38 -18.14
N HIS A 37 4.15 -4.91 -17.22
CA HIS A 37 3.72 -5.91 -16.23
C HIS A 37 3.08 -5.26 -15.00
N LEU A 38 1.76 -5.12 -15.02
CA LEU A 38 0.98 -4.49 -13.93
C LEU A 38 1.12 -5.24 -12.60
N THR A 39 1.09 -6.56 -12.68
CA THR A 39 1.24 -7.45 -11.52
C THR A 39 2.59 -7.27 -10.83
N ALA A 40 3.67 -7.20 -11.61
CA ALA A 40 5.01 -6.97 -11.09
C ALA A 40 5.12 -5.59 -10.44
N ALA A 41 4.61 -4.53 -11.10
CA ALA A 41 4.64 -3.17 -10.56
C ALA A 41 3.90 -3.04 -9.22
N ALA A 42 2.69 -3.59 -9.13
CA ALA A 42 1.90 -3.56 -7.90
C ALA A 42 2.56 -4.36 -6.76
N LEU A 43 3.12 -5.54 -7.06
CA LEU A 43 3.83 -6.36 -6.07
C LEU A 43 5.11 -5.68 -5.55
N ILE A 44 5.90 -5.07 -6.43
CA ILE A 44 7.11 -4.35 -6.05
C ILE A 44 6.76 -3.19 -5.11
N VAL A 45 5.76 -2.39 -5.49
CA VAL A 45 5.32 -1.23 -4.69
C VAL A 45 4.79 -1.66 -3.34
N TYR A 46 3.96 -2.70 -3.29
CA TYR A 46 3.45 -3.24 -2.05
C TYR A 46 4.57 -3.78 -1.15
N THR A 47 5.55 -4.46 -1.74
CA THR A 47 6.71 -4.99 -1.00
C THR A 47 7.56 -3.87 -0.41
N ILE A 48 7.79 -2.79 -1.18
CA ILE A 48 8.52 -1.61 -0.70
C ILE A 48 7.74 -0.91 0.40
N ASP A 49 6.43 -0.71 0.25
CA ASP A 49 5.57 -0.11 1.28
C ASP A 49 5.60 -0.92 2.59
N ALA A 50 5.46 -2.24 2.49
CA ALA A 50 5.55 -3.14 3.63
C ALA A 50 6.94 -3.09 4.31
N ALA A 51 8.01 -3.09 3.50
CA ALA A 51 9.38 -2.99 4.01
C ALA A 51 9.62 -1.66 4.74
N ILE A 52 9.20 -0.52 4.17
CA ILE A 52 9.35 0.80 4.81
C ILE A 52 8.61 0.83 6.14
N ARG A 53 7.38 0.31 6.20
CA ARG A 53 6.59 0.27 7.44
C ARG A 53 7.21 -0.62 8.50
N PHE A 54 7.73 -1.77 8.08
CA PHE A 54 8.46 -2.67 8.96
C PHE A 54 9.71 -1.98 9.52
N VAL A 55 10.50 -1.32 8.66
CA VAL A 55 11.71 -0.58 9.07
C VAL A 55 11.36 0.59 10.00
N MET A 56 10.31 1.35 9.72
CA MET A 56 9.86 2.44 10.61
C MET A 56 9.36 1.90 11.96
N ALA A 57 8.63 0.79 11.96
CA ALA A 57 8.21 0.13 13.20
C ALA A 57 9.43 -0.38 13.99
N TRP A 58 10.40 -0.97 13.31
CA TRP A 58 11.66 -1.42 13.90
C TRP A 58 12.47 -0.27 14.50
N MET A 59 12.67 0.81 13.75
CA MET A 59 13.41 2.00 14.21
C MET A 59 12.71 2.72 15.37
N SER A 60 11.37 2.79 15.36
CA SER A 60 10.61 3.42 16.45
C SER A 60 10.53 2.56 17.72
N ALA A 61 10.82 1.27 17.62
CA ALA A 61 10.83 0.37 18.77
C ALA A 61 12.10 0.47 19.63
N GLY A 62 13.14 1.20 19.20
CA GLY A 62 14.38 1.36 20.00
C GLY A 62 15.11 0.03 20.25
N ASP A 63 15.49 -0.25 21.50
CA ASP A 63 16.21 -1.46 21.96
C ASP A 63 15.30 -2.70 22.20
N VAL A 64 14.15 -2.77 21.54
CA VAL A 64 13.22 -3.88 21.74
C VAL A 64 13.66 -5.11 20.92
N PRO A 65 13.82 -6.31 21.53
CA PRO A 65 14.23 -7.51 20.83
C PRO A 65 13.33 -7.83 19.63
N ALA A 66 13.92 -8.35 18.55
CA ALA A 66 13.24 -8.67 17.29
C ALA A 66 11.92 -9.44 17.46
N ASN A 67 11.87 -10.32 18.46
CA ASN A 67 10.73 -11.16 18.79
C ASN A 67 9.53 -10.33 19.29
N TYR A 68 9.77 -9.25 20.04
CA TYR A 68 8.72 -8.34 20.49
C TYR A 68 8.23 -7.43 19.36
N ALA A 69 9.11 -6.94 18.49
CA ALA A 69 8.70 -6.18 17.30
C ALA A 69 7.82 -7.02 16.36
N LEU A 70 8.13 -8.32 16.21
CA LEU A 70 7.29 -9.27 15.49
C LEU A 70 5.93 -9.45 16.17
N SER A 71 5.88 -9.58 17.50
CA SER A 71 4.61 -9.70 18.24
C SER A 71 3.71 -8.44 18.10
N ILE A 72 4.30 -7.24 18.07
CA ILE A 72 3.57 -5.98 17.84
C ILE A 72 3.11 -5.88 16.38
N ALA A 73 3.92 -6.32 15.43
CA ALA A 73 3.53 -6.40 14.02
C ALA A 73 2.38 -7.37 13.80
N VAL A 74 2.39 -8.54 14.48
CA VAL A 74 1.31 -9.52 14.47
C VAL A 74 0.05 -8.97 15.15
N ALA A 75 0.18 -8.28 16.30
CA ALA A 75 -0.94 -7.63 16.98
C ALA A 75 -1.59 -6.51 16.13
N ARG A 76 -0.78 -5.74 15.38
CA ARG A 76 -1.30 -4.78 14.39
C ARG A 76 -1.97 -5.48 13.20
N PHE A 77 -1.47 -6.65 12.82
CA PHE A 77 -2.11 -7.48 11.79
C PHE A 77 -3.47 -8.00 12.25
N ASP A 78 -3.68 -8.24 13.55
CA ASP A 78 -4.98 -8.63 14.11
C ASP A 78 -5.95 -7.44 14.17
N GLN A 79 -5.48 -6.27 14.62
CA GLN A 79 -6.32 -5.06 14.74
C GLN A 79 -6.68 -4.39 13.41
N HIS A 80 -5.82 -4.50 12.38
CA HIS A 80 -6.02 -3.88 11.07
C HIS A 80 -5.86 -4.88 9.91
N GLY A 81 -6.05 -6.18 10.15
CA GLY A 81 -5.81 -7.24 9.18
C GLY A 81 -6.57 -7.09 7.88
N PHE A 82 -7.81 -6.60 7.96
CA PHE A 82 -8.62 -6.30 6.79
C PHE A 82 -7.98 -5.22 5.91
N ALA A 83 -7.50 -4.12 6.50
CA ALA A 83 -6.80 -3.07 5.77
C ALA A 83 -5.47 -3.55 5.18
N ALA A 84 -4.72 -4.38 5.92
CA ALA A 84 -3.48 -4.98 5.44
C ALA A 84 -3.69 -5.91 4.22
N THR A 85 -4.76 -6.70 4.23
CA THR A 85 -5.12 -7.57 3.10
C THR A 85 -5.67 -6.81 1.89
N LEU A 86 -6.33 -5.66 2.08
CA LEU A 86 -6.87 -4.87 0.97
C LEU A 86 -5.82 -4.00 0.28
N ARG A 87 -4.73 -3.63 0.98
CA ARG A 87 -3.63 -2.81 0.43
C ARG A 87 -3.11 -3.24 -0.94
N PRO A 88 -2.73 -4.52 -1.17
CA PRO A 88 -2.25 -4.92 -2.49
C PRO A 88 -3.31 -4.70 -3.57
N PHE A 89 -4.58 -4.99 -3.30
CA PHE A 89 -5.68 -4.74 -4.25
C PHE A 89 -5.90 -3.25 -4.53
N LEU A 90 -5.73 -2.39 -3.53
CA LEU A 90 -5.78 -0.93 -3.71
C LEU A 90 -4.63 -0.44 -4.60
N TYR A 91 -3.41 -0.95 -4.41
CA TYR A 91 -2.29 -0.65 -5.30
C TYR A 91 -2.57 -1.12 -6.73
N PHE A 92 -3.03 -2.35 -6.90
CA PHE A 92 -3.43 -2.89 -8.21
C PHE A 92 -4.46 -1.99 -8.90
N GLY A 93 -5.55 -1.66 -8.20
CA GLY A 93 -6.64 -0.83 -8.74
C GLY A 93 -6.19 0.59 -9.07
N LEU A 94 -5.44 1.24 -8.18
CA LEU A 94 -5.02 2.62 -8.36
C LEU A 94 -3.99 2.75 -9.48
N ILE A 95 -2.99 1.87 -9.54
CA ILE A 95 -1.99 1.84 -10.62
C ILE A 95 -2.67 1.60 -11.97
N ALA A 96 -3.60 0.63 -12.04
CA ALA A 96 -4.36 0.36 -13.26
C ALA A 96 -5.16 1.58 -13.71
N LEU A 97 -5.85 2.26 -12.79
CA LEU A 97 -6.67 3.44 -13.08
C LEU A 97 -5.81 4.61 -13.58
N ILE A 98 -4.67 4.88 -12.92
CA ILE A 98 -3.74 5.95 -13.34
C ILE A 98 -3.15 5.63 -14.72
N TYR A 99 -2.75 4.39 -14.96
CA TYR A 99 -2.19 3.98 -16.26
C TYR A 99 -3.23 4.08 -17.39
N LEU A 100 -4.47 3.63 -17.12
CA LEU A 100 -5.54 3.60 -18.12
C LEU A 100 -6.08 4.99 -18.45
N THR A 101 -6.18 5.88 -17.45
CA THR A 101 -6.49 7.30 -17.68
C THR A 101 -5.40 7.97 -18.52
N LYS A 102 -4.12 7.79 -18.19
CA LYS A 102 -3.01 8.31 -19.00
C LYS A 102 -3.04 7.81 -20.45
N ARG A 103 -3.31 6.52 -20.69
CA ARG A 103 -3.43 5.96 -22.04
C ARG A 103 -4.54 6.64 -22.86
N ARG A 104 -5.63 7.07 -22.23
CA ARG A 104 -6.71 7.82 -22.90
C ARG A 104 -6.32 9.26 -23.23
N TYR A 105 -5.50 9.92 -22.40
CA TYR A 105 -5.09 11.32 -22.62
C TYR A 105 -3.85 11.48 -23.51
N GLY A 106 -2.96 10.48 -23.60
CA GLY A 106 -1.77 10.50 -24.46
C GLY A 106 -1.96 9.93 -25.87
N ALA A 107 -3.20 9.60 -26.26
CA ALA A 107 -3.56 9.13 -27.61
C ALA A 107 -4.10 10.25 -28.52
N ARG A 108 -3.85 11.51 -28.15
CA ARG A 108 -4.00 12.69 -29.01
C ARG A 108 -2.62 13.28 -29.24
#